data_AF-A0A0N0DVP4-F1
#
_entry.id   AF-A0A0N0DVP4-F1
#
_cell.length_a   1.000
_cell.length_b   1.000
_cell.length_c   1.000
_cell.angle_alpha   90.00
_cell.angle_beta   90.00
_cell.angle_gamma   90.00
#
_symmetry.space_group_name_H-M   'P 1'
#
loop_
_entity.id
_entity.type
_entity.pdbx_description
1 polymer ?
#
loop_
_entity_poly.entity_id
_entity_poly.type
_entity_poly.pdbx_seq_one_letter_code
_entity_poly.pdbx_strand_id
1 'polypeptide(L)'
;MLPDAADHTPAHLEDMISAGFVRQLAVATDVINSTNLVDTLYRKGTMSFYEMDFGKFEWSCSTTGEGVTCIHGNYGARSIVVLSMERVLDPKVPVTVEATTPSMIYTTTRHGDNKLSPASLAGVIVGSVMGGLLLIGLVLAFVFCCLVGVRNNDAAPKMVDEPVTIVFTDIESSTALWAALPQLMPEAVAAHHRVIRLAISKHKCYEVKTIGDSFMIACKDAHSAVKLAAEIQTRLLEYDWKTSEIDEAYRGFELQRAQEAGGEHPHSAQLSRDAYEVLWSGLRVRMGIHTGLSDIRLDEVTRGYDYYGDTSNMAARTEAITNGGQVVLTEATWWALPDATREQLDSTDLGAQRLRGVPHAVEMYQLNPLWAASTRTCERRSKRCCRTTPRRRRGPTPSTIRCRRTRTCRARLLLCPSCWRAASPPTRLRSASVSCSLCWRSGVCPSRHATAGSPRRTTAKAS
;
A
#
# COMPACT_ATOMS: atom_id res chain seq x y z
N MET A 1 93.75 35.88 -0.20
CA MET A 1 93.65 36.39 -1.57
C MET A 1 93.50 35.19 -2.48
N LEU A 2 92.50 35.19 -3.35
CA LEU A 2 92.41 34.21 -4.42
C LEU A 2 93.63 34.40 -5.35
N PRO A 3 94.20 33.33 -5.95
CA PRO A 3 95.23 33.43 -6.98
C PRO A 3 94.78 34.25 -8.20
N ASP A 4 95.66 34.45 -9.19
CA ASP A 4 95.37 35.23 -10.39
C ASP A 4 94.13 34.70 -11.13
N ALA A 5 93.19 35.58 -11.47
CA ALA A 5 91.87 35.21 -11.99
C ALA A 5 91.92 34.47 -13.34
N ALA A 6 93.05 34.56 -14.05
CA ALA A 6 93.28 33.91 -15.33
C ALA A 6 93.49 32.38 -15.24
N ASP A 7 93.88 31.85 -14.07
CA ASP A 7 94.22 30.43 -13.87
C ASP A 7 93.11 29.63 -13.15
N HIS A 8 91.94 30.23 -12.93
CA HIS A 8 90.86 29.59 -12.19
C HIS A 8 89.98 28.72 -13.10
N THR A 9 90.19 27.40 -13.05
CA THR A 9 89.18 26.45 -13.53
C THR A 9 88.04 26.35 -12.51
N PRO A 10 86.79 26.13 -12.95
CA PRO A 10 85.68 25.85 -12.03
C PRO A 10 85.98 24.71 -11.05
N ALA A 11 86.68 23.66 -11.49
CA ALA A 11 87.11 22.56 -10.63
C ALA A 11 88.08 23.01 -9.52
N HIS A 12 89.07 23.85 -9.84
CA HIS A 12 90.01 24.34 -8.84
C HIS A 12 89.31 25.22 -7.79
N LEU A 13 88.35 26.06 -8.22
CA LEU A 13 87.56 26.86 -7.30
C LEU A 13 86.68 25.98 -6.39
N GLU A 14 86.05 24.93 -6.93
CA GLU A 14 85.27 23.97 -6.15
C GLU A 14 86.13 23.29 -5.07
N ASP A 15 87.34 22.85 -5.41
CA ASP A 15 88.27 22.24 -4.45
C ASP A 15 88.70 23.23 -3.36
N MET A 16 88.97 24.49 -3.73
CA MET A 16 89.31 25.54 -2.76
C MET A 16 88.16 25.85 -1.81
N ILE A 17 86.93 25.91 -2.33
CA ILE A 17 85.71 26.13 -1.54
C ILE A 17 85.49 24.95 -0.60
N SER A 18 85.60 23.73 -1.10
CA SER A 18 85.41 22.50 -0.32
C SER A 18 86.45 22.38 0.80
N ALA A 19 87.73 22.62 0.49
CA ALA A 19 88.80 22.60 1.49
C ALA A 19 88.64 23.72 2.54
N GLY A 20 88.26 24.93 2.12
CA GLY A 20 87.98 26.06 3.01
C GLY A 20 86.80 25.79 3.95
N PHE A 21 85.73 25.21 3.40
CA PHE A 21 84.54 24.82 4.13
C PHE A 21 84.86 23.76 5.19
N VAL A 22 85.56 22.68 4.82
CA VAL A 22 85.98 21.62 5.74
C VAL A 22 86.87 22.18 6.86
N ARG A 23 87.78 23.11 6.53
CA ARG A 23 88.63 23.78 7.53
C ARG A 23 87.81 24.59 8.54
N GLN A 24 86.82 25.36 8.08
CA GLN A 24 85.95 26.12 8.99
C GLN A 24 85.07 25.21 9.85
N LEU A 25 84.54 24.14 9.26
CA LEU A 25 83.72 23.16 10.00
C LEU A 25 84.52 22.47 11.11
N ALA A 26 85.80 22.19 10.87
CA ALA A 26 86.71 21.65 11.88
C ALA A 26 87.01 22.64 13.01
N VAL A 27 87.00 23.95 12.76
CA VAL A 27 87.13 24.98 13.82
C VAL A 27 85.81 25.17 14.58
N ALA A 28 84.68 25.03 13.90
CA ALA A 28 83.35 25.22 14.50
C ALA A 28 82.88 24.04 15.37
N THR A 29 83.58 22.90 15.35
CA THR A 29 83.19 21.69 16.10
C THR A 29 84.37 21.08 16.85
N ASP A 30 84.32 21.09 18.19
CA ASP A 30 85.38 20.51 19.03
C ASP A 30 85.50 18.97 18.91
N VAL A 31 84.42 18.29 18.51
CA VAL A 31 84.39 16.83 18.33
C VAL A 31 83.67 16.47 17.03
N ILE A 32 84.41 15.88 16.10
CA ILE A 32 83.92 15.43 14.80
C ILE A 32 83.13 14.12 14.98
N ASN A 33 81.81 14.23 15.14
CA ASN A 33 80.87 13.11 15.10
C ASN A 33 79.66 13.48 14.21
N SER A 34 79.03 12.49 13.59
CA SER A 34 77.92 12.67 12.63
C SER A 34 76.77 13.51 13.20
N THR A 35 76.42 13.32 14.47
CA THR A 35 75.35 14.09 15.13
C THR A 35 75.71 15.56 15.33
N ASN A 36 76.95 15.85 15.70
CA ASN A 36 77.43 17.23 15.92
C ASN A 36 77.59 17.96 14.58
N LEU A 37 78.11 17.28 13.56
CA LEU A 37 78.22 17.81 12.21
C LEU A 37 76.83 18.17 11.65
N VAL A 38 75.84 17.30 11.82
CA VAL A 38 74.47 17.57 11.36
C VAL A 38 73.83 18.73 12.14
N ASP A 39 73.99 18.81 13.47
CA ASP A 39 73.45 19.93 14.26
C ASP A 39 74.12 21.27 13.90
N THR A 40 75.44 21.28 13.70
CA THR A 40 76.18 22.50 13.30
C THR A 40 75.82 22.95 11.89
N LEU A 41 75.77 22.03 10.92
CA LEU A 41 75.47 22.34 9.53
C LEU A 41 74.01 22.75 9.31
N TYR A 42 73.05 22.07 9.95
CA TYR A 42 71.63 22.26 9.65
C TYR A 42 70.85 23.02 10.72
N ARG A 43 71.34 23.14 11.97
CA ARG A 43 70.60 23.80 13.05
C ARG A 43 71.22 25.08 13.56
N LYS A 44 72.55 25.24 13.60
CA LYS A 44 73.21 26.32 14.35
C LYS A 44 74.17 27.23 13.57
N GLY A 45 74.64 26.89 12.38
CA GLY A 45 75.64 27.69 11.68
C GLY A 45 75.15 28.33 10.38
N THR A 46 75.21 29.67 10.29
CA THR A 46 75.49 30.35 9.02
C THR A 46 77.00 30.55 8.94
N MET A 47 77.64 30.04 7.90
CA MET A 47 79.07 30.22 7.64
C MET A 47 79.27 30.91 6.29
N SER A 48 80.12 31.92 6.26
CA SER A 48 80.38 32.70 5.06
C SER A 48 81.82 32.51 4.60
N PHE A 49 82.01 32.20 3.31
CA PHE A 49 83.33 31.99 2.72
C PHE A 49 83.40 32.60 1.31
N TYR A 50 84.40 33.44 1.05
CA TYR A 50 84.58 34.17 -0.22
C TYR A 50 83.25 34.71 -0.80
N GLU A 51 82.50 35.47 0.01
CA GLU A 51 81.20 36.08 -0.36
C GLU A 51 80.04 35.10 -0.63
N MET A 52 80.23 33.81 -0.35
CA MET A 52 79.14 32.83 -0.34
C MET A 52 78.72 32.51 1.09
N ASP A 53 77.42 32.70 1.36
CA ASP A 53 76.80 32.32 2.61
C ASP A 53 76.24 30.89 2.49
N PHE A 54 76.66 30.02 3.40
CA PHE A 54 76.10 28.69 3.61
C PHE A 54 75.34 28.69 4.93
N GLY A 55 74.09 28.25 4.94
CA GLY A 55 73.33 28.25 6.18
C GLY A 55 72.05 27.44 6.13
N LYS A 56 71.38 27.36 7.28
CA LYS A 56 70.09 26.71 7.41
C LYS A 56 69.06 27.38 6.48
N PHE A 57 68.25 26.56 5.83
CA PHE A 57 67.08 27.04 5.10
C PHE A 57 66.10 27.72 6.08
N GLU A 58 65.90 29.04 5.93
CA GLU A 58 65.02 29.81 6.81
C GLU A 58 63.62 29.91 6.22
N TRP A 59 62.63 29.49 7.02
CA TRP A 59 61.21 29.54 6.69
C TRP A 59 60.55 30.56 7.61
N SER A 60 60.00 31.64 7.04
CA SER A 60 59.15 32.57 7.76
C SER A 60 57.90 32.89 6.94
N CYS A 61 56.72 32.78 7.56
CA CYS A 61 55.46 33.14 6.93
C CYS A 61 54.85 34.32 7.66
N SER A 62 54.54 35.38 6.93
CA SER A 62 53.73 36.48 7.41
C SER A 62 52.29 36.28 6.94
N THR A 63 51.33 36.53 7.83
CA THR A 63 49.90 36.49 7.48
C THR A 63 49.46 37.92 7.23
N THR A 64 49.18 38.26 5.97
CA THR A 64 48.56 39.54 5.60
C THR A 64 47.07 39.35 5.37
N GLY A 65 46.31 40.44 5.31
CA GLY A 65 44.84 40.40 5.13
C GLY A 65 44.36 39.73 3.84
N GLU A 66 45.26 39.51 2.87
CA GLU A 66 44.97 38.87 1.57
C GLU A 66 45.45 37.41 1.49
N GLY A 67 46.11 36.88 2.52
CA GLY A 67 46.60 35.50 2.54
C GLY A 67 47.86 35.30 3.37
N VAL A 68 48.34 34.06 3.41
CA VAL A 68 49.62 33.73 4.04
C VAL A 68 50.71 33.79 2.98
N THR A 69 51.64 34.74 3.10
CA THR A 69 52.83 34.83 2.25
C THR A 69 54.03 34.25 2.99
N CYS A 70 54.57 33.15 2.47
CA CYS A 70 55.76 32.50 3.01
C CYS A 70 56.99 32.91 2.19
N ILE A 71 57.95 33.55 2.86
CA ILE A 71 59.23 33.94 2.26
C ILE A 71 60.25 32.86 2.62
N HIS A 72 60.92 32.33 1.60
CA HIS A 72 61.90 31.26 1.71
C HIS A 72 63.29 31.85 1.49
N GLY A 73 64.16 31.80 2.51
CA GLY A 73 65.56 32.19 2.39
C GLY A 73 66.43 30.97 2.07
N ASN A 74 66.92 30.86 0.83
CA ASN A 74 67.95 29.87 0.50
C ASN A 74 69.34 30.47 0.75
N TYR A 75 70.01 30.02 1.82
CA TYR A 75 71.40 30.37 2.15
C TYR A 75 72.38 29.43 1.44
N GLY A 76 72.29 29.37 0.11
CA GLY A 76 73.16 28.56 -0.74
C GLY A 76 72.82 28.68 -2.23
N ALA A 77 73.86 28.74 -3.06
CA ALA A 77 73.85 28.78 -4.53
C ALA A 77 72.93 29.85 -5.17
N ARG A 78 73.48 31.07 -5.34
CA ARG A 78 72.94 32.06 -6.29
C ARG A 78 73.58 31.81 -7.66
N SER A 79 72.87 32.12 -8.74
CA SER A 79 73.40 32.02 -10.11
C SER A 79 73.89 30.62 -10.48
N ILE A 80 73.04 29.60 -10.29
CA ILE A 80 73.35 28.22 -10.65
C ILE A 80 73.52 28.13 -12.17
N VAL A 81 74.66 27.60 -12.61
CA VAL A 81 75.01 27.34 -14.01
C VAL A 81 75.27 25.86 -14.22
N VAL A 82 74.87 25.34 -15.39
CA VAL A 82 75.26 24.01 -15.84
C VAL A 82 76.38 24.18 -16.87
N LEU A 83 77.59 23.76 -16.50
CA LEU A 83 78.77 23.86 -17.37
C LEU A 83 79.04 22.50 -18.05
N SER A 84 79.56 22.54 -19.28
CA SER A 84 80.12 21.33 -19.90
C SER A 84 81.39 20.89 -19.17
N MET A 85 81.68 19.58 -19.17
CA MET A 85 82.89 19.05 -18.53
C MET A 85 84.18 19.66 -19.10
N GLU A 86 84.16 20.05 -20.38
CA GLU A 86 85.29 20.73 -21.03
C GLU A 86 85.57 22.11 -20.42
N ARG A 87 84.53 22.92 -20.16
CA ARG A 87 84.71 24.23 -19.49
C ARG A 87 85.09 24.10 -18.01
N VAL A 88 84.69 23.00 -17.36
CA VAL A 88 85.11 22.73 -15.97
C VAL A 88 86.63 22.59 -15.87
N LEU A 89 87.30 22.13 -16.95
CA LEU A 89 88.74 21.91 -17.01
C LEU A 89 89.52 23.01 -17.75
N ASP A 90 88.89 23.75 -18.67
CA ASP A 90 89.48 24.89 -19.37
C ASP A 90 88.57 26.14 -19.30
N PRO A 91 88.97 27.21 -18.60
CA PRO A 91 88.15 28.41 -18.42
C PRO A 91 87.96 29.21 -19.72
N LYS A 92 88.72 28.92 -20.79
CA LYS A 92 88.63 29.61 -22.08
C LYS A 92 87.44 29.14 -22.93
N VAL A 93 86.92 27.94 -22.69
CA VAL A 93 85.79 27.35 -23.44
C VAL A 93 84.49 28.07 -23.08
N PRO A 94 83.76 28.77 -23.95
CA PRO A 94 82.67 29.68 -23.56
C PRO A 94 81.49 29.03 -22.79
N VAL A 95 80.80 29.81 -21.95
CA VAL A 95 79.60 29.36 -21.23
C VAL A 95 78.44 29.17 -22.23
N THR A 96 77.91 27.96 -22.33
CA THR A 96 76.80 27.63 -23.24
C THR A 96 75.40 27.92 -22.66
N VAL A 97 75.29 28.05 -21.33
CA VAL A 97 74.01 28.31 -20.64
C VAL A 97 74.21 29.40 -19.59
N GLU A 98 73.49 30.51 -19.72
CA GLU A 98 73.54 31.61 -18.75
C GLU A 98 72.97 31.20 -17.38
N ALA A 99 73.51 31.80 -16.32
CA ALA A 99 73.10 31.53 -14.95
C ALA A 99 71.61 31.85 -14.76
N THR A 100 70.85 30.90 -14.24
CA THR A 100 69.42 31.10 -14.03
C THR A 100 69.16 31.59 -12.61
N THR A 101 68.65 32.83 -12.51
CA THR A 101 67.98 33.39 -11.32
C THR A 101 66.76 34.17 -11.79
N PRO A 102 65.58 34.07 -11.16
CA PRO A 102 65.37 33.90 -9.72
C PRO A 102 65.26 32.45 -9.22
N SER A 103 65.42 32.29 -7.90
CA SER A 103 65.16 31.05 -7.16
C SER A 103 63.76 30.52 -7.45
N MET A 104 63.67 29.20 -7.69
CA MET A 104 62.43 28.44 -7.84
C MET A 104 61.42 28.86 -6.75
N ILE A 105 60.37 29.58 -7.12
CA ILE A 105 59.28 29.90 -6.19
C ILE A 105 58.46 28.63 -6.06
N TYR A 106 58.60 27.93 -4.93
CA TYR A 106 57.64 26.90 -4.56
C TYR A 106 56.35 27.61 -4.15
N THR A 107 55.46 27.89 -5.10
CA THR A 107 54.06 28.14 -4.79
C THR A 107 53.44 26.80 -4.39
N THR A 108 53.65 26.40 -3.13
CA THR A 108 52.76 25.41 -2.53
C THR A 108 51.43 26.14 -2.31
N THR A 109 50.54 26.10 -3.29
CA THR A 109 49.12 26.24 -2.97
C THR A 109 48.81 25.08 -2.05
N ARG A 110 48.83 25.38 -0.74
CA ARG A 110 48.38 24.46 0.30
C ARG A 110 47.03 23.93 -0.20
N HIS A 111 46.95 22.61 -0.38
CA HIS A 111 45.70 21.84 -0.56
C HIS A 111 44.82 21.96 0.71
N GLY A 112 44.57 23.19 1.18
CA GLY A 112 43.64 23.57 2.22
C GLY A 112 42.27 23.96 1.64
N ASP A 113 42.15 24.03 0.32
CA ASP A 113 40.87 24.21 -0.37
C ASP A 113 40.32 22.86 -0.83
N ASN A 114 40.09 21.93 0.11
CA ASN A 114 39.16 20.81 -0.11
C ASN A 114 37.70 21.28 -0.20
N LYS A 115 37.47 22.53 -0.65
CA LYS A 115 36.14 23.03 -0.99
C LYS A 115 35.93 22.70 -2.45
N LEU A 116 35.17 21.63 -2.68
CA LEU A 116 34.51 21.38 -3.95
C LEU A 116 33.96 22.71 -4.48
N SER A 117 34.28 23.06 -5.73
CA SER A 117 33.66 24.20 -6.43
C SER A 117 32.14 24.16 -6.21
N PRO A 118 31.45 25.30 -6.00
CA PRO A 118 30.00 25.33 -5.78
C PRO A 118 29.22 24.54 -6.84
N ALA A 119 29.72 24.51 -8.08
CA ALA A 119 29.15 23.71 -9.17
C ALA A 119 29.32 22.20 -8.95
N SER A 120 30.50 21.75 -8.49
CA SER A 120 30.75 20.33 -8.17
C SER A 120 29.97 19.87 -6.94
N LEU A 121 29.82 20.72 -5.91
CA LEU A 121 28.99 20.42 -4.74
C LEU A 121 27.50 20.30 -5.13
N ALA A 122 26.98 21.23 -5.95
CA ALA A 122 25.62 21.15 -6.46
C ALA A 122 25.40 19.89 -7.31
N GLY A 123 26.36 19.51 -8.15
CA GLY A 123 26.31 18.28 -8.94
C GLY A 123 26.24 17.02 -8.08
N VAL A 124 27.02 16.94 -7.00
CA VAL A 124 26.99 15.79 -6.07
C VAL A 124 25.66 15.71 -5.33
N ILE A 125 25.11 16.84 -4.88
CA ILE A 125 23.82 16.87 -4.18
C ILE A 125 22.69 16.44 -5.12
N VAL A 126 22.61 17.03 -6.32
CA VAL A 126 21.57 16.69 -7.31
C VAL A 126 21.70 15.24 -7.76
N GLY A 127 22.93 14.77 -8.03
CA GLY A 127 23.20 13.38 -8.39
C GLY A 127 22.81 12.39 -7.30
N SER A 128 23.09 12.71 -6.03
CA SER A 128 22.74 11.85 -4.89
C SER A 128 21.22 11.80 -4.66
N VAL A 129 20.53 12.93 -4.79
CA VAL A 129 19.06 12.99 -4.66
C VAL A 129 18.38 12.24 -5.80
N MET A 130 18.83 12.45 -7.04
CA MET A 130 18.29 11.76 -8.21
C MET A 130 18.56 10.25 -8.18
N GLY A 131 19.78 9.85 -7.79
CA GLY A 131 20.13 8.45 -7.59
C GLY A 131 19.32 7.80 -6.47
N GLY A 132 19.13 8.50 -5.34
CA GLY A 132 18.29 8.04 -4.24
C GLY A 132 16.83 7.86 -4.64
N LEU A 133 16.25 8.82 -5.37
CA LEU A 133 14.89 8.74 -5.88
C LEU A 133 14.71 7.59 -6.88
N LEU A 134 15.69 7.37 -7.76
CA LEU A 134 15.67 6.26 -8.72
C LEU A 134 15.75 4.90 -8.00
N LEU A 135 16.58 4.80 -6.96
CA LEU A 135 16.72 3.59 -6.16
C LEU A 135 15.45 3.30 -5.34
N ILE A 136 14.83 4.32 -4.74
CA ILE A 136 13.53 4.19 -4.09
C ILE A 136 12.46 3.76 -5.11
N GLY A 137 12.44 4.36 -6.30
CA GLY A 137 11.53 3.97 -7.37
C GLY A 137 11.70 2.50 -7.79
N LEU A 138 12.95 2.04 -7.95
CA LEU A 138 13.27 0.64 -8.26
C LEU A 138 12.87 -0.31 -7.13
N VAL A 139 13.10 0.06 -5.87
CA VAL A 139 12.69 -0.74 -4.71
C VAL A 139 11.16 -0.81 -4.62
N LEU A 140 10.46 0.31 -4.80
CA LEU A 140 9.00 0.33 -4.82
C LEU A 140 8.44 -0.47 -5.99
N ALA A 141 9.04 -0.38 -7.18
CA ALA A 141 8.65 -1.18 -8.34
C ALA A 141 8.92 -2.68 -8.10
N PHE A 142 10.07 -3.02 -7.50
CA PHE A 142 10.41 -4.41 -7.14
C PHE A 142 9.44 -4.96 -6.09
N VAL A 143 9.17 -4.21 -5.02
CA VAL A 143 8.19 -4.57 -3.99
C VAL A 143 6.80 -4.69 -4.61
N PHE A 144 6.40 -3.77 -5.49
CA PHE A 144 5.13 -3.84 -6.21
C PHE A 144 5.07 -5.10 -7.10
N CYS A 145 6.10 -5.39 -7.90
CA CYS A 145 6.16 -6.60 -8.72
C CYS A 145 6.14 -7.89 -7.86
N CYS A 146 6.82 -7.90 -6.72
CA CYS A 146 6.83 -9.05 -5.82
C CYS A 146 5.51 -9.24 -5.09
N LEU A 147 4.80 -8.17 -4.73
CA LEU A 147 3.53 -8.25 -3.98
C LEU A 147 2.31 -8.43 -4.88
N VAL A 148 2.33 -7.90 -6.11
CA VAL A 148 1.19 -7.98 -7.05
C VAL A 148 0.99 -9.41 -7.57
N GLY A 149 1.99 -10.29 -7.48
CA GLY A 149 1.89 -11.69 -7.88
C GLY A 149 1.52 -12.68 -6.76
N VAL A 150 1.50 -12.27 -5.49
CA VAL A 150 1.16 -13.19 -4.39
C VAL A 150 -0.35 -13.24 -4.23
N ARG A 151 -0.93 -14.36 -4.67
CA ARG A 151 -2.33 -14.69 -4.41
C ARG A 151 -2.59 -14.56 -2.90
N ASN A 152 -3.54 -13.71 -2.51
CA ASN A 152 -3.86 -13.52 -1.10
C ASN A 152 -4.55 -14.78 -0.54
N ASN A 153 -3.83 -15.53 0.27
CA ASN A 153 -4.27 -16.78 0.87
C ASN A 153 -4.71 -16.64 2.34
N ASP A 154 -4.91 -15.43 2.85
CA ASP A 154 -5.29 -15.21 4.25
C ASP A 154 -6.68 -15.78 4.56
N ALA A 155 -7.58 -15.68 3.57
CA ALA A 155 -8.94 -16.19 3.63
C ALA A 155 -9.04 -17.71 3.40
N ALA A 156 -8.01 -18.36 2.88
CA ALA A 156 -8.05 -19.79 2.57
C ALA A 156 -8.15 -20.64 3.85
N PRO A 157 -9.10 -21.60 3.92
CA PRO A 157 -9.03 -22.72 4.86
C PRO A 157 -7.76 -23.56 4.66
N LYS A 158 -7.03 -23.83 5.75
CA LYS A 158 -5.71 -24.51 5.69
C LYS A 158 -5.62 -25.73 6.62
N MET A 159 -6.54 -25.83 7.57
CA MET A 159 -6.58 -26.89 8.58
C MET A 159 -7.26 -28.12 7.98
N VAL A 160 -6.58 -29.26 7.99
CA VAL A 160 -7.06 -30.51 7.35
C VAL A 160 -8.12 -31.21 8.21
N ASP A 161 -8.10 -30.95 9.51
CA ASP A 161 -9.02 -31.48 10.53
C ASP A 161 -10.30 -30.66 10.69
N GLU A 162 -10.37 -29.46 10.11
CA GLU A 162 -11.56 -28.61 10.14
C GLU A 162 -12.39 -28.76 8.86
N PRO A 163 -13.73 -28.82 8.98
CA PRO A 163 -14.59 -28.86 7.80
C PRO A 163 -14.50 -27.56 7.02
N VAL A 164 -14.44 -27.69 5.70
CA VAL A 164 -14.44 -26.56 4.76
C VAL A 164 -15.81 -26.46 4.10
N THR A 165 -16.29 -25.24 3.89
CA THR A 165 -17.50 -25.03 3.07
C THR A 165 -17.10 -24.61 1.67
N ILE A 166 -17.51 -25.41 0.68
CA ILE A 166 -17.24 -25.16 -0.73
C ILE A 166 -18.54 -24.69 -1.40
N VAL A 167 -18.41 -23.60 -2.16
CA VAL A 167 -19.48 -23.04 -3.00
C VAL A 167 -19.04 -23.18 -4.45
N PHE A 168 -19.87 -23.83 -5.25
CA PHE A 168 -19.76 -23.77 -6.71
C PHE A 168 -20.82 -22.83 -7.25
N THR A 169 -20.43 -22.03 -8.23
CA THR A 169 -21.34 -21.17 -8.98
C THR A 169 -21.18 -21.42 -10.46
N ASP A 170 -22.24 -21.23 -11.23
CA ASP A 170 -22.18 -21.22 -12.69
C ASP A 170 -23.32 -20.39 -13.27
N ILE A 171 -23.15 -19.84 -14.48
CA ILE A 171 -24.23 -19.12 -15.16
C ILE A 171 -25.11 -20.16 -15.87
N GLU A 172 -26.41 -20.05 -15.66
CA GLU A 172 -27.38 -20.90 -16.35
C GLU A 172 -27.38 -20.62 -17.85
N SER A 173 -27.36 -21.68 -18.66
CA SER A 173 -27.43 -21.57 -20.13
C SER A 173 -26.37 -20.64 -20.75
N SER A 174 -25.19 -20.52 -20.13
CA SER A 174 -24.14 -19.59 -20.58
C SER A 174 -23.71 -19.84 -22.03
N THR A 175 -23.57 -21.10 -22.44
CA THR A 175 -23.24 -21.47 -23.82
C THR A 175 -24.30 -20.99 -24.82
N ALA A 176 -25.58 -21.10 -24.47
CA ALA A 176 -26.68 -20.61 -25.31
C ALA A 176 -26.70 -19.08 -25.39
N LEU A 177 -26.40 -18.39 -24.27
CA LEU A 177 -26.24 -16.94 -24.25
C LEU A 177 -25.06 -16.46 -25.10
N TRP A 178 -23.93 -17.17 -25.06
CA TRP A 178 -22.78 -16.87 -25.92
C TRP A 178 -23.11 -17.04 -27.40
N ALA A 179 -23.94 -18.02 -27.76
CA ALA A 179 -24.40 -18.21 -29.13
C ALA A 179 -25.41 -17.14 -29.58
N ALA A 180 -26.34 -16.76 -28.70
CA ALA A 180 -27.40 -15.80 -29.01
C ALA A 180 -26.93 -14.34 -28.97
N LEU A 181 -26.08 -13.98 -28.00
CA LEU A 181 -25.69 -12.61 -27.68
C LEU A 181 -24.16 -12.46 -27.53
N PRO A 182 -23.34 -12.83 -28.55
CA PRO A 182 -21.88 -12.82 -28.45
C PRO A 182 -21.28 -11.44 -28.17
N GLN A 183 -21.95 -10.36 -28.61
CA GLN A 183 -21.50 -8.99 -28.37
C GLN A 183 -21.69 -8.50 -26.93
N LEU A 184 -22.68 -9.03 -26.18
CA LEU A 184 -23.01 -8.58 -24.82
C LEU A 184 -22.32 -9.41 -23.74
N MET A 185 -22.09 -10.69 -24.02
CA MET A 185 -21.55 -11.64 -23.04
C MET A 185 -20.17 -11.27 -22.46
N PRO A 186 -19.20 -10.71 -23.19
CA PRO A 186 -17.91 -10.32 -22.61
C PRO A 186 -18.05 -9.30 -21.47
N GLU A 187 -18.87 -8.25 -21.66
CA GLU A 187 -19.09 -7.24 -20.62
C GLU A 187 -19.96 -7.79 -19.47
N ALA A 188 -20.98 -8.61 -19.79
CA ALA A 188 -21.85 -9.22 -18.81
C ALA A 188 -21.11 -10.20 -17.88
N VAL A 189 -20.27 -11.08 -18.43
CA VAL A 189 -19.45 -12.01 -17.64
C VAL A 189 -18.39 -11.25 -16.83
N ALA A 190 -17.80 -10.18 -17.39
CA ALA A 190 -16.89 -9.33 -16.63
C ALA A 190 -17.60 -8.64 -15.44
N ALA A 191 -18.84 -8.19 -15.61
CA ALA A 191 -19.66 -7.64 -14.52
C ALA A 191 -19.97 -8.70 -13.45
N HIS A 192 -20.37 -9.90 -13.88
CA HIS A 192 -20.57 -11.06 -13.03
C HIS A 192 -19.33 -11.37 -12.17
N HIS A 193 -18.14 -11.45 -12.78
CA HIS A 193 -16.88 -11.68 -12.06
C HIS A 193 -16.60 -10.60 -11.01
N ARG A 194 -16.86 -9.32 -11.34
CA ARG A 194 -16.68 -8.23 -10.38
C ARG A 194 -17.62 -8.37 -9.18
N VAL A 195 -18.90 -8.66 -9.41
CA VAL A 195 -19.89 -8.82 -8.33
C VAL A 195 -19.49 -9.96 -7.40
N ILE A 196 -19.13 -11.12 -7.94
CA ILE A 196 -18.72 -12.29 -7.15
C ILE A 196 -17.44 -12.00 -6.36
N ARG A 197 -16.39 -11.45 -6.99
CA ARG A 197 -15.13 -11.14 -6.30
C ARG A 197 -15.30 -10.12 -5.17
N LEU A 198 -16.18 -9.14 -5.34
CA LEU A 198 -16.53 -8.20 -4.28
C LEU A 198 -17.23 -8.91 -3.11
N ALA A 199 -18.13 -9.86 -3.39
CA ALA A 199 -18.78 -10.66 -2.36
C ALA A 199 -17.78 -11.59 -1.63
N ILE A 200 -16.89 -12.26 -2.36
CA ILE A 200 -15.81 -13.10 -1.80
C ILE A 200 -14.97 -12.30 -0.80
N SER A 201 -14.51 -11.11 -1.21
CA SER A 201 -13.70 -10.23 -0.36
C SER A 201 -14.47 -9.75 0.88
N LYS A 202 -15.74 -9.32 0.71
CA LYS A 202 -16.60 -8.86 1.81
C LYS A 202 -16.82 -9.93 2.88
N HIS A 203 -17.02 -11.17 2.46
CA HIS A 203 -17.31 -12.30 3.35
C HIS A 203 -16.06 -13.09 3.78
N LYS A 204 -14.86 -12.61 3.44
CA LYS A 204 -13.58 -13.26 3.76
C LYS A 204 -13.53 -14.72 3.31
N CYS A 205 -14.16 -15.04 2.19
CA CYS A 205 -14.01 -16.32 1.53
C CYS A 205 -12.83 -16.27 0.55
N TYR A 206 -12.46 -17.44 0.02
CA TYR A 206 -11.30 -17.62 -0.83
C TYR A 206 -11.72 -18.10 -2.22
N GLU A 207 -11.33 -17.35 -3.26
CA GLU A 207 -11.47 -17.79 -4.66
C GLU A 207 -10.45 -18.91 -4.91
N VAL A 208 -10.92 -20.15 -5.14
CA VAL A 208 -10.07 -21.32 -5.40
C VAL A 208 -9.64 -21.35 -6.86
N LYS A 209 -10.61 -21.30 -7.76
CA LYS A 209 -10.38 -21.23 -9.20
C LYS A 209 -11.63 -20.72 -9.92
N THR A 210 -11.44 -20.23 -11.13
CA THR A 210 -12.50 -19.88 -12.05
C THR A 210 -12.29 -20.67 -13.33
N ILE A 211 -13.32 -21.35 -13.82
CA ILE A 211 -13.30 -22.09 -15.08
C ILE A 211 -14.40 -21.51 -15.96
N GLY A 212 -14.02 -20.70 -16.94
CA GLY A 212 -14.97 -19.91 -17.72
C GLY A 212 -15.70 -18.90 -16.85
N ASP A 213 -16.99 -19.10 -16.69
CA ASP A 213 -17.93 -18.37 -15.85
C ASP A 213 -18.24 -19.05 -14.50
N SER A 214 -17.76 -20.28 -14.30
CA SER A 214 -17.94 -21.00 -13.05
C SER A 214 -16.89 -20.62 -12.01
N PHE A 215 -17.32 -20.40 -10.77
CA PHE A 215 -16.42 -20.18 -9.62
C PHE A 215 -16.46 -21.35 -8.66
N MET A 216 -15.27 -21.72 -8.18
CA MET A 216 -15.11 -22.52 -6.98
C MET A 216 -14.59 -21.61 -5.87
N ILE A 217 -15.35 -21.54 -4.78
CA ILE A 217 -15.08 -20.66 -3.63
C ILE A 217 -15.02 -21.52 -2.37
N ALA A 218 -14.02 -21.29 -1.52
CA ALA A 218 -13.87 -21.95 -0.23
C ALA A 218 -14.06 -20.94 0.90
N CYS A 219 -14.89 -21.28 1.89
CA CYS A 219 -15.11 -20.48 3.09
C CYS A 219 -14.75 -21.32 4.32
N LYS A 220 -14.18 -20.67 5.35
CA LYS A 220 -13.85 -21.32 6.63
C LYS A 220 -15.09 -21.74 7.42
N ASP A 221 -16.21 -21.06 7.20
CA ASP A 221 -17.45 -21.30 7.90
C ASP A 221 -18.66 -21.32 6.95
N ALA A 222 -19.66 -22.14 7.28
CA ALA A 222 -20.88 -22.29 6.48
C ALA A 222 -21.73 -21.00 6.43
N HIS A 223 -21.73 -20.24 7.53
CA HIS A 223 -22.50 -19.00 7.65
C HIS A 223 -22.02 -17.90 6.69
N SER A 224 -20.70 -17.73 6.52
CA SER A 224 -20.11 -16.81 5.55
C SER A 224 -20.42 -17.23 4.11
N ALA A 225 -20.40 -18.54 3.81
CA ALA A 225 -20.76 -19.06 2.50
C ALA A 225 -22.23 -18.76 2.13
N VAL A 226 -23.16 -19.01 3.06
CA VAL A 226 -24.59 -18.73 2.85
C VAL A 226 -24.85 -17.23 2.68
N LYS A 227 -24.21 -16.38 3.49
CA LYS A 227 -24.32 -14.92 3.34
C LYS A 227 -23.74 -14.43 2.01
N LEU A 228 -22.62 -14.99 1.58
CA LEU A 228 -22.00 -14.71 0.29
C LEU A 228 -22.96 -15.06 -0.85
N ALA A 229 -23.57 -16.24 -0.83
CA ALA A 229 -24.50 -16.67 -1.88
C ALA A 229 -25.76 -15.78 -1.94
N ALA A 230 -26.33 -15.42 -0.78
CA ALA A 230 -27.47 -14.50 -0.73
C ALA A 230 -27.12 -13.10 -1.26
N GLU A 231 -25.93 -12.58 -0.92
CA GLU A 231 -25.45 -11.28 -1.41
C GLU A 231 -25.20 -11.32 -2.92
N ILE A 232 -24.65 -12.41 -3.47
CA ILE A 232 -24.44 -12.57 -4.92
C ILE A 232 -25.77 -12.46 -5.67
N GLN A 233 -26.80 -13.24 -5.26
CA GLN A 233 -28.12 -13.16 -5.91
C GLN A 233 -28.72 -11.76 -5.81
N THR A 234 -28.64 -11.13 -4.63
CA THR A 234 -29.19 -9.80 -4.41
C THR A 234 -28.49 -8.75 -5.28
N ARG A 235 -27.16 -8.80 -5.37
CA ARG A 235 -26.37 -7.84 -6.15
C ARG A 235 -26.55 -8.02 -7.64
N LEU A 236 -26.65 -9.25 -8.14
CA LEU A 236 -26.91 -9.50 -9.56
C LEU A 236 -28.30 -8.99 -9.96
N LEU A 237 -29.30 -9.16 -9.09
CA LEU A 237 -30.65 -8.62 -9.28
C LEU A 237 -30.69 -7.08 -9.25
N GLU A 238 -29.84 -6.44 -8.44
CA GLU A 238 -29.75 -4.97 -8.33
C GLU A 238 -28.83 -4.35 -9.39
N TYR A 239 -28.03 -5.15 -10.09
CA TYR A 239 -27.05 -4.66 -11.05
C TYR A 239 -27.75 -4.10 -12.28
N ASP A 240 -27.33 -2.90 -12.71
CA ASP A 240 -27.81 -2.31 -13.95
C ASP A 240 -27.07 -2.91 -15.15
N TRP A 241 -27.69 -3.93 -15.77
CA TRP A 241 -27.17 -4.61 -16.95
C TRP A 241 -27.21 -3.74 -18.22
N LYS A 242 -27.88 -2.57 -18.20
CA LYS A 242 -28.08 -1.65 -19.35
C LYS A 242 -28.80 -2.26 -20.57
N THR A 243 -29.19 -3.52 -20.50
CA THR A 243 -29.88 -4.26 -21.56
C THR A 243 -30.94 -5.18 -20.96
N SER A 244 -32.04 -5.36 -21.68
CA SER A 244 -33.06 -6.38 -21.39
C SER A 244 -32.97 -7.60 -22.30
N GLU A 245 -32.01 -7.63 -23.23
CA GLU A 245 -31.86 -8.71 -24.21
C GLU A 245 -31.47 -10.04 -23.55
N ILE A 246 -30.68 -9.98 -22.47
CA ILE A 246 -30.31 -11.16 -21.68
C ILE A 246 -31.57 -11.80 -21.05
N ASP A 247 -32.44 -10.99 -20.46
CA ASP A 247 -33.69 -11.45 -19.86
C ASP A 247 -34.65 -12.04 -20.91
N GLU A 248 -34.71 -11.43 -22.09
CA GLU A 248 -35.54 -11.93 -23.18
C GLU A 248 -35.00 -13.26 -23.74
N ALA A 249 -33.68 -13.43 -23.82
CA ALA A 249 -33.07 -14.70 -24.21
C ALA A 249 -33.45 -15.83 -23.24
N TYR A 250 -33.36 -15.60 -21.92
CA TYR A 250 -33.80 -16.59 -20.93
C TYR A 250 -35.28 -16.96 -21.06
N ARG A 251 -36.16 -15.97 -21.29
CA ARG A 251 -37.59 -16.26 -21.55
C ARG A 251 -37.77 -17.12 -22.80
N GLY A 252 -37.05 -16.80 -23.87
CA GLY A 252 -37.06 -17.58 -25.11
C GLY A 252 -36.63 -19.03 -24.87
N PHE A 253 -35.55 -19.24 -24.12
CA PHE A 253 -35.05 -20.57 -23.78
C PHE A 253 -36.05 -21.38 -22.96
N GLU A 254 -36.69 -20.77 -21.96
CA GLU A 254 -37.74 -21.43 -21.16
C GLU A 254 -38.96 -21.84 -22.02
N LEU A 255 -39.41 -20.97 -22.91
CA LEU A 255 -40.55 -21.25 -23.79
C LEU A 255 -40.22 -22.38 -24.78
N GLN A 256 -38.99 -22.39 -25.32
CA GLN A 256 -38.53 -23.47 -26.19
C GLN A 256 -38.47 -24.80 -25.43
N ARG A 257 -37.87 -24.81 -24.22
CA ARG A 257 -37.80 -26.01 -23.38
C ARG A 257 -39.19 -26.55 -23.03
N ALA A 258 -40.14 -25.67 -22.72
CA ALA A 258 -41.52 -26.05 -22.42
C ALA A 258 -42.24 -26.72 -23.61
N GLN A 259 -41.97 -26.25 -24.84
CA GLN A 259 -42.51 -26.84 -26.07
C GLN A 259 -41.91 -28.22 -26.34
N GLU A 260 -40.60 -28.36 -26.18
CA GLU A 260 -39.87 -29.62 -26.43
C GLU A 260 -40.16 -30.69 -25.37
N ALA A 261 -40.27 -30.30 -24.10
CA ALA A 261 -40.51 -31.21 -22.98
C ALA A 261 -41.99 -31.64 -22.82
N GLY A 262 -42.89 -31.18 -23.69
CA GLY A 262 -44.29 -31.62 -23.70
C GLY A 262 -45.09 -31.26 -22.45
N GLY A 263 -44.77 -30.16 -21.77
CA GLY A 263 -45.54 -29.69 -20.61
C GLY A 263 -44.75 -29.18 -19.41
N GLU A 264 -43.44 -28.94 -19.51
CA GLU A 264 -42.73 -28.25 -18.45
C GLU A 264 -43.26 -26.82 -18.33
N HIS A 265 -43.70 -26.42 -17.13
CA HIS A 265 -44.27 -25.09 -16.91
C HIS A 265 -43.16 -24.04 -16.79
N PRO A 266 -43.06 -23.08 -17.73
CA PRO A 266 -42.02 -22.06 -17.66
C PRO A 266 -42.20 -21.17 -16.42
N HIS A 267 -41.18 -21.12 -15.57
CA HIS A 267 -41.24 -20.46 -14.26
C HIS A 267 -41.25 -18.94 -14.37
N SER A 268 -40.40 -18.37 -15.22
CA SER A 268 -40.23 -16.92 -15.33
C SER A 268 -40.91 -16.33 -16.58
N ALA A 269 -41.02 -17.10 -17.66
CA ALA A 269 -41.54 -16.59 -18.93
C ALA A 269 -43.05 -16.25 -18.90
N GLN A 270 -43.83 -16.82 -17.96
CA GLN A 270 -45.26 -16.52 -17.82
C GLN A 270 -45.54 -15.29 -16.95
N LEU A 271 -44.53 -14.75 -16.27
CA LEU A 271 -44.70 -13.61 -15.39
C LEU A 271 -45.01 -12.35 -16.22
N SER A 272 -45.90 -11.51 -15.70
CA SER A 272 -46.07 -10.16 -16.26
C SER A 272 -44.76 -9.39 -16.12
N ARG A 273 -44.51 -8.44 -17.03
CA ARG A 273 -43.28 -7.64 -17.03
C ARG A 273 -42.97 -7.02 -15.66
N ASP A 274 -43.97 -6.42 -15.02
CA ASP A 274 -43.85 -5.81 -13.70
C ASP A 274 -43.47 -6.81 -12.60
N ALA A 275 -43.95 -8.06 -12.70
CA ALA A 275 -43.60 -9.12 -11.75
C ALA A 275 -42.20 -9.68 -12.01
N TYR A 276 -41.82 -9.80 -13.28
CA TYR A 276 -40.51 -10.28 -13.70
C TYR A 276 -39.39 -9.35 -13.22
N GLU A 277 -39.50 -8.04 -13.49
CA GLU A 277 -38.47 -7.04 -13.13
C GLU A 277 -38.22 -6.93 -11.60
N VAL A 278 -39.12 -7.48 -10.77
CA VAL A 278 -38.94 -7.54 -9.32
C VAL A 278 -38.11 -8.74 -8.88
N LEU A 279 -38.18 -9.85 -9.63
CA LEU A 279 -37.63 -11.15 -9.25
C LEU A 279 -36.40 -11.53 -10.07
N TRP A 280 -36.28 -11.03 -11.30
CA TRP A 280 -35.30 -11.45 -12.29
C TRP A 280 -34.70 -10.24 -12.99
N SER A 281 -33.37 -10.25 -13.16
CA SER A 281 -32.65 -9.29 -14.00
C SER A 281 -31.28 -9.83 -14.41
N GLY A 282 -31.00 -9.82 -15.71
CA GLY A 282 -29.70 -10.15 -16.28
C GLY A 282 -29.26 -11.61 -16.10
N LEU A 283 -27.98 -11.82 -15.78
CA LEU A 283 -27.38 -13.17 -15.72
C LEU A 283 -27.88 -13.95 -14.49
N ARG A 284 -28.37 -15.16 -14.73
CA ARG A 284 -28.87 -16.07 -13.70
C ARG A 284 -27.78 -17.03 -13.27
N VAL A 285 -27.45 -17.01 -11.98
CA VAL A 285 -26.39 -17.84 -11.42
C VAL A 285 -27.00 -18.92 -10.56
N ARG A 286 -26.63 -20.17 -10.83
CA ARG A 286 -26.94 -21.32 -9.96
C ARG A 286 -25.81 -21.50 -8.95
N MET A 287 -26.15 -21.84 -7.71
CA MET A 287 -25.16 -22.04 -6.66
C MET A 287 -25.46 -23.27 -5.81
N GLY A 288 -24.44 -24.11 -5.62
CA GLY A 288 -24.47 -25.27 -4.75
C GLY A 288 -23.46 -25.14 -3.62
N ILE A 289 -23.87 -25.46 -2.39
CA ILE A 289 -23.04 -25.35 -1.19
C ILE A 289 -23.00 -26.68 -0.45
N HIS A 290 -21.79 -27.14 -0.14
CA HIS A 290 -21.56 -28.30 0.70
C HIS A 290 -20.44 -28.05 1.71
N THR A 291 -20.56 -28.66 2.88
CA THR A 291 -19.62 -28.53 4.00
C THR A 291 -19.13 -29.90 4.41
N GLY A 292 -17.82 -30.06 4.50
CA GLY A 292 -17.20 -31.34 4.87
C GLY A 292 -15.68 -31.26 4.92
N LEU A 293 -15.04 -32.35 5.32
CA LEU A 293 -13.58 -32.47 5.31
C LEU A 293 -13.08 -32.57 3.86
N SER A 294 -11.98 -31.87 3.55
CA SER A 294 -11.41 -31.84 2.20
C SER A 294 -9.92 -32.13 2.25
N ASP A 295 -9.39 -32.72 1.17
CA ASP A 295 -7.95 -32.83 0.95
C ASP A 295 -7.43 -31.48 0.44
N ILE A 296 -6.78 -30.73 1.32
CA ILE A 296 -6.28 -29.38 1.06
C ILE A 296 -4.86 -29.47 0.52
N ARG A 297 -4.63 -28.96 -0.69
CA ARG A 297 -3.31 -28.97 -1.34
C ARG A 297 -2.89 -27.56 -1.73
N LEU A 298 -1.62 -27.23 -1.50
CA LEU A 298 -1.01 -26.00 -1.99
C LEU A 298 -0.39 -26.28 -3.36
N ASP A 299 -0.83 -25.57 -4.39
CA ASP A 299 -0.19 -25.59 -5.70
C ASP A 299 1.07 -24.72 -5.68
N GLU A 300 2.22 -25.32 -6.00
CA GLU A 300 3.53 -24.64 -6.00
C GLU A 300 3.64 -23.55 -7.08
N VAL A 301 2.93 -23.73 -8.21
CA VAL A 301 3.00 -22.83 -9.37
C VAL A 301 2.11 -21.62 -9.16
N THR A 302 0.83 -21.85 -8.87
CA THR A 302 -0.12 -20.74 -8.66
C THR A 302 -0.03 -20.14 -7.26
N ARG A 303 0.73 -20.79 -6.36
CA ARG A 303 0.83 -20.45 -4.92
C ARG A 303 -0.55 -20.41 -4.24
N GLY A 304 -1.57 -21.05 -4.81
CA GLY A 304 -2.94 -21.08 -4.30
C GLY A 304 -3.28 -22.40 -3.63
N TYR A 305 -4.31 -22.40 -2.77
CA TYR A 305 -4.84 -23.61 -2.17
C TYR A 305 -5.96 -24.18 -3.05
N ASP A 306 -5.99 -25.51 -3.18
CA ASP A 306 -7.02 -26.25 -3.90
C ASP A 306 -7.59 -27.36 -3.00
N TYR A 307 -8.85 -27.73 -3.25
CA TYR A 307 -9.63 -28.60 -2.37
C TYR A 307 -10.15 -29.80 -3.16
N TYR A 308 -9.68 -30.99 -2.78
CA TYR A 308 -10.00 -32.24 -3.44
C TYR A 308 -10.82 -33.16 -2.52
N GLY A 309 -11.38 -34.21 -3.13
CA GLY A 309 -12.15 -35.24 -2.43
C GLY A 309 -13.66 -35.04 -2.52
N ASP A 310 -14.37 -35.83 -1.72
CA ASP A 310 -15.83 -35.96 -1.81
C ASP A 310 -16.56 -34.65 -1.53
N THR A 311 -16.04 -33.80 -0.64
CA THR A 311 -16.65 -32.51 -0.32
C THR A 311 -16.74 -31.59 -1.53
N SER A 312 -15.65 -31.48 -2.31
CA SER A 312 -15.63 -30.67 -3.53
C SER A 312 -16.54 -31.26 -4.62
N ASN A 313 -16.48 -32.59 -4.79
CA ASN A 313 -17.34 -33.31 -5.74
C ASN A 313 -18.83 -33.16 -5.40
N MET A 314 -19.18 -33.20 -4.12
CA MET A 314 -20.54 -33.01 -3.63
C MET A 314 -21.05 -31.61 -3.91
N ALA A 315 -20.24 -30.59 -3.59
CA ALA A 315 -20.60 -29.19 -3.85
C ALA A 315 -20.88 -28.94 -5.34
N ALA A 316 -20.02 -29.45 -6.22
CA ALA A 316 -20.20 -29.34 -7.68
C ALA A 316 -21.46 -30.08 -8.17
N ARG A 317 -21.75 -31.26 -7.61
CA ARG A 317 -22.97 -32.03 -7.98
C ARG A 317 -24.25 -31.35 -7.50
N THR A 318 -24.22 -30.72 -6.33
CA THR A 318 -25.33 -29.92 -5.80
C THR A 318 -25.58 -28.69 -6.69
N GLU A 319 -24.53 -28.02 -7.16
CA GLU A 319 -24.65 -26.91 -8.10
C GLU A 319 -25.25 -27.36 -9.44
N ALA A 320 -24.81 -28.51 -9.97
CA ALA A 320 -25.25 -29.00 -11.28
C ALA A 320 -26.76 -29.32 -11.40
N ILE A 321 -27.45 -29.61 -10.28
CA ILE A 321 -28.91 -29.84 -10.26
C ILE A 321 -29.72 -28.57 -9.97
N THR A 322 -29.04 -27.46 -9.71
CA THR A 322 -29.64 -26.19 -9.29
C THR A 322 -30.03 -25.35 -10.52
N ASN A 323 -31.15 -24.65 -10.46
CA ASN A 323 -31.58 -23.73 -11.52
C ASN A 323 -30.92 -22.35 -11.40
N GLY A 324 -30.88 -21.59 -12.49
CA GLY A 324 -30.39 -20.21 -12.47
C GLY A 324 -31.18 -19.34 -11.49
N GLY A 325 -30.48 -18.62 -10.60
CA GLY A 325 -31.07 -17.80 -9.54
C GLY A 325 -31.37 -18.57 -8.24
N GLN A 326 -31.20 -19.89 -8.23
CA GLN A 326 -31.42 -20.74 -7.07
C GLN A 326 -30.11 -20.97 -6.30
N VAL A 327 -30.22 -21.11 -4.98
CA VAL A 327 -29.12 -21.44 -4.07
C VAL A 327 -29.52 -22.67 -3.27
N VAL A 328 -28.77 -23.75 -3.41
CA VAL A 328 -29.07 -25.04 -2.77
C VAL A 328 -27.95 -25.42 -1.81
N LEU A 329 -28.35 -25.80 -0.59
CA LEU A 329 -27.49 -26.28 0.48
C LEU A 329 -27.74 -27.77 0.66
N THR A 330 -26.66 -28.53 0.85
CA THR A 330 -26.78 -29.90 1.37
C THR A 330 -27.17 -29.90 2.85
N GLU A 331 -27.73 -31.00 3.34
CA GLU A 331 -27.99 -31.21 4.76
C GLU A 331 -26.78 -30.97 5.66
N ALA A 332 -25.60 -31.43 5.25
CA ALA A 332 -24.36 -31.20 5.98
C ALA A 332 -24.08 -29.69 6.19
N THR A 333 -24.28 -28.88 5.15
CA THR A 333 -24.17 -27.42 5.26
C THR A 333 -25.27 -26.83 6.12
N TRP A 334 -26.51 -27.30 5.97
CA TRP A 334 -27.64 -26.81 6.75
C TRP A 334 -27.40 -26.96 8.25
N TRP A 335 -26.97 -28.14 8.70
CA TRP A 335 -26.68 -28.40 10.11
C TRP A 335 -25.34 -27.85 10.60
N ALA A 336 -24.42 -27.48 9.69
CA ALA A 336 -23.21 -26.74 10.05
C ALA A 336 -23.48 -25.26 10.40
N LEU A 337 -24.68 -24.74 10.11
CA LEU A 337 -25.06 -23.38 10.48
C LEU A 337 -25.43 -23.26 11.96
N PRO A 338 -25.04 -22.17 12.65
CA PRO A 338 -25.51 -21.89 14.00
C PRO A 338 -27.05 -21.76 14.05
N ASP A 339 -27.67 -22.19 15.15
CA ASP A 339 -29.14 -22.14 15.34
C ASP A 339 -29.72 -20.75 15.08
N ALA A 340 -29.09 -19.71 15.65
CA ALA A 340 -29.49 -18.33 15.46
C ALA A 340 -29.45 -17.87 13.99
N THR A 341 -28.58 -18.47 13.17
CA THR A 341 -28.55 -18.20 11.72
C THR A 341 -29.68 -18.94 11.03
N ARG A 342 -29.90 -20.22 11.32
CA ARG A 342 -30.96 -21.02 10.69
C ARG A 342 -32.35 -20.41 10.93
N GLU A 343 -32.59 -19.86 12.12
CA GLU A 343 -33.84 -19.14 12.45
C GLU A 343 -34.04 -17.84 11.65
N GLN A 344 -32.96 -17.20 11.19
CA GLN A 344 -33.01 -15.95 10.42
C GLN A 344 -33.12 -16.18 8.90
N LEU A 345 -32.77 -17.38 8.43
CA LEU A 345 -32.78 -17.70 7.02
C LEU A 345 -34.17 -18.20 6.60
N ASP A 346 -34.70 -17.59 5.54
CA ASP A 346 -35.84 -18.16 4.82
C ASP A 346 -35.34 -19.30 3.94
N SER A 347 -35.86 -20.50 4.16
CA SER A 347 -35.45 -21.72 3.47
C SER A 347 -36.64 -22.60 3.13
N THR A 348 -36.50 -23.34 2.03
CA THR A 348 -37.47 -24.33 1.58
C THR A 348 -36.80 -25.69 1.56
N ASP A 349 -37.41 -26.67 2.22
CA ASP A 349 -36.95 -28.06 2.17
C ASP A 349 -37.28 -28.67 0.79
N LEU A 350 -36.26 -29.20 0.10
CA LEU A 350 -36.38 -29.87 -1.20
C LEU A 350 -36.43 -31.40 -1.09
N GLY A 351 -36.25 -31.94 0.12
CA GLY A 351 -36.16 -33.37 0.40
C GLY A 351 -34.94 -34.06 -0.21
N ALA A 352 -34.96 -35.39 -0.15
CA ALA A 352 -33.87 -36.24 -0.62
C ALA A 352 -33.72 -36.22 -2.15
N GLN A 353 -32.56 -35.78 -2.64
CA GLN A 353 -32.22 -35.76 -4.07
C GLN A 353 -31.12 -36.78 -4.37
N ARG A 354 -31.25 -37.51 -5.48
CA ARG A 354 -30.21 -38.45 -5.94
C ARG A 354 -29.21 -37.72 -6.84
N LEU A 355 -27.97 -37.66 -6.38
CA LEU A 355 -26.86 -37.07 -7.14
C LEU A 355 -26.08 -38.15 -7.90
N ARG A 356 -25.66 -37.82 -9.13
CA ARG A 356 -24.88 -38.75 -9.97
C ARG A 356 -23.58 -39.15 -9.26
N GLY A 357 -23.38 -40.46 -9.10
CA GLY A 357 -22.16 -41.00 -8.49
C GLY A 357 -22.09 -40.84 -6.96
N VAL A 358 -23.18 -40.47 -6.30
CA VAL A 358 -23.32 -40.48 -4.84
C VAL A 358 -24.15 -41.73 -4.47
N PRO A 359 -23.69 -42.58 -3.53
CA PRO A 359 -24.35 -43.86 -3.24
C PRO A 359 -25.73 -43.69 -2.58
N HIS A 360 -25.96 -42.57 -1.89
CA HIS A 360 -27.18 -42.29 -1.14
C HIS A 360 -27.85 -41.01 -1.64
N ALA A 361 -29.16 -40.88 -1.40
CA ALA A 361 -29.85 -39.62 -1.62
C ALA A 361 -29.41 -38.63 -0.52
N VAL A 362 -29.28 -37.36 -0.89
CA VAL A 362 -28.84 -36.29 0.00
C VAL A 362 -30.01 -35.34 0.22
N GLU A 363 -30.35 -35.06 1.47
CA GLU A 363 -31.36 -34.06 1.83
C GLU A 363 -30.84 -32.66 1.46
N MET A 364 -31.73 -31.83 0.90
CA MET A 364 -31.36 -30.54 0.34
C MET A 364 -32.31 -29.42 0.77
N TYR A 365 -31.73 -28.24 0.94
CA TYR A 365 -32.42 -27.04 1.38
C TYR A 365 -32.17 -25.92 0.38
N GLN A 366 -33.23 -25.36 -0.18
CA GLN A 366 -33.15 -24.13 -0.96
C GLN A 366 -33.11 -22.93 -0.03
N LEU A 367 -32.09 -22.08 -0.18
CA LEU A 367 -32.09 -20.76 0.43
C LEU A 367 -32.96 -19.82 -0.42
N ASN A 368 -33.88 -19.10 0.22
CA ASN A 368 -34.69 -18.08 -0.45
C ASN A 368 -33.97 -16.71 -0.31
N PRO A 369 -33.22 -16.24 -1.34
CA PRO A 369 -32.38 -15.06 -1.22
C PRO A 369 -33.16 -13.74 -1.05
N LEU A 370 -34.48 -13.75 -1.27
CA LEU A 370 -35.35 -12.57 -1.30
C LEU A 370 -35.78 -12.04 0.07
N TRP A 371 -34.98 -12.23 1.13
CA TRP A 371 -35.20 -11.55 2.41
C TRP A 371 -35.13 -10.01 2.27
N ALA A 372 -34.40 -9.49 1.27
CA ALA A 372 -34.25 -8.07 0.98
C ALA A 372 -35.36 -7.45 0.10
N ALA A 373 -36.23 -8.25 -0.52
CA ALA A 373 -37.30 -7.73 -1.39
C ALA A 373 -38.59 -7.36 -0.62
N SER A 374 -38.83 -7.98 0.54
CA SER A 374 -39.95 -7.65 1.44
C SER A 374 -39.93 -6.19 1.90
N THR A 375 -38.75 -5.60 2.09
CA THR A 375 -38.60 -4.17 2.40
C THR A 375 -38.87 -3.26 1.19
N ARG A 376 -38.59 -3.71 -0.05
CA ARG A 376 -38.83 -2.91 -1.27
C ARG A 376 -40.32 -2.73 -1.58
N THR A 377 -41.16 -3.74 -1.39
CA THR A 377 -42.62 -3.60 -1.58
C THR A 377 -43.23 -2.61 -0.59
N CYS A 378 -42.68 -2.54 0.63
CA CYS A 378 -43.10 -1.58 1.64
C CYS A 378 -42.63 -0.14 1.29
N GLU A 379 -41.40 0.03 0.81
CA GLU A 379 -40.83 1.36 0.53
C GLU A 379 -41.29 1.97 -0.81
N ARG A 380 -41.51 1.18 -1.87
CA ARG A 380 -42.08 1.67 -3.14
C ARG A 380 -43.56 2.05 -3.00
N ARG A 381 -44.35 1.33 -2.18
CA ARG A 381 -45.75 1.71 -1.88
C ARG A 381 -45.82 3.04 -1.11
N SER A 382 -44.92 3.25 -0.15
CA SER A 382 -44.77 4.52 0.59
C SER A 382 -44.52 5.70 -0.37
N LYS A 383 -43.55 5.57 -1.29
CA LYS A 383 -43.19 6.65 -2.23
C LYS A 383 -44.28 6.94 -3.27
N ARG A 384 -45.13 5.97 -3.61
CA ARG A 384 -46.28 6.16 -4.52
C ARG A 384 -47.49 6.79 -3.81
N CYS A 385 -47.68 6.55 -2.51
CA CYS A 385 -48.73 7.21 -1.70
C CYS A 385 -48.41 8.69 -1.40
N CYS A 386 -47.13 9.09 -1.34
CA CYS A 386 -46.75 10.47 -0.99
C CYS A 386 -46.61 11.44 -2.17
N ARG A 387 -46.84 11.01 -3.42
CA ARG A 387 -46.88 11.90 -4.59
C ARG A 387 -48.31 12.37 -4.90
N THR A 388 -48.87 13.18 -4.01
CA THR A 388 -49.95 14.13 -4.38
C THR A 388 -49.37 15.53 -4.39
N THR A 389 -49.17 16.07 -5.59
CA THR A 389 -48.79 17.47 -5.85
C THR A 389 -49.79 18.44 -5.21
N PRO A 390 -49.36 19.52 -4.52
CA PRO A 390 -50.26 20.49 -3.93
C PRO A 390 -50.85 21.38 -5.02
N ARG A 391 -52.11 21.14 -5.38
CA ARG A 391 -52.86 22.03 -6.29
C ARG A 391 -53.36 23.24 -5.50
N ARG A 392 -52.74 24.40 -5.68
CA ARG A 392 -53.22 25.71 -5.19
C ARG A 392 -54.65 25.96 -5.68
N ARG A 393 -55.63 26.06 -4.77
CA ARG A 393 -56.84 26.90 -4.97
C ARG A 393 -57.28 27.53 -3.64
N ARG A 394 -57.71 28.79 -3.77
CA ARG A 394 -58.15 29.74 -2.72
C ARG A 394 -59.45 29.25 -2.05
N GLY A 395 -59.67 29.63 -0.78
CA GLY A 395 -60.84 29.23 0.06
C GLY A 395 -62.19 29.83 -0.37
N PRO A 396 -63.28 29.80 0.46
CA PRO A 396 -63.28 29.57 1.92
C PRO A 396 -64.38 28.60 2.49
N THR A 397 -64.30 28.43 3.82
CA THR A 397 -65.27 27.98 4.85
C THR A 397 -65.69 26.51 5.03
N PRO A 398 -65.98 26.09 6.29
CA PRO A 398 -65.94 24.71 6.73
C PRO A 398 -67.35 24.10 6.81
N SER A 399 -67.52 22.88 6.31
CA SER A 399 -68.63 22.03 6.72
C SER A 399 -68.20 20.57 6.87
N THR A 400 -68.60 20.05 8.00
CA THR A 400 -68.50 18.69 8.52
C THR A 400 -68.93 17.66 7.47
N ILE A 401 -68.04 16.74 7.09
CA ILE A 401 -68.43 15.50 6.40
C ILE A 401 -68.01 14.31 7.26
N ARG A 402 -69.02 13.67 7.85
CA ARG A 402 -68.98 12.35 8.48
C ARG A 402 -68.43 11.31 7.50
N CYS A 403 -67.37 10.60 7.89
CA CYS A 403 -67.02 9.34 7.24
C CYS A 403 -67.97 8.23 7.70
N ARG A 404 -68.77 7.71 6.76
CA ARG A 404 -69.55 6.47 6.91
C ARG A 404 -68.60 5.28 6.99
N ARG A 405 -68.79 4.44 8.02
CA ARG A 405 -68.25 3.08 8.11
C ARG A 405 -68.81 2.20 6.99
N THR A 406 -67.96 1.28 6.51
CA THR A 406 -68.14 -0.02 5.80
C THR A 406 -67.28 -0.01 4.52
N ARG A 407 -66.35 -0.92 4.22
CA ARG A 407 -66.20 -2.34 4.55
C ARG A 407 -64.71 -2.72 4.74
N THR A 408 -64.49 -3.59 5.72
CA THR A 408 -63.43 -4.62 5.87
C THR A 408 -62.30 -4.70 4.83
N CYS A 409 -61.09 -4.32 5.25
CA CYS A 409 -59.86 -5.01 4.86
C CYS A 409 -59.23 -5.61 6.13
N ARG A 410 -59.44 -6.91 6.36
CA ARG A 410 -58.62 -7.68 7.30
C ARG A 410 -57.28 -7.95 6.62
N ALA A 411 -56.25 -7.20 7.00
CA ALA A 411 -54.87 -7.64 6.87
C ALA A 411 -54.25 -7.53 8.26
N ARG A 412 -53.90 -8.68 8.84
CA ARG A 412 -53.11 -8.79 10.06
C ARG A 412 -51.74 -8.16 9.78
N LEU A 413 -51.55 -6.91 10.19
CA LEU A 413 -50.23 -6.35 10.44
C LEU A 413 -49.68 -7.03 11.70
N LEU A 414 -48.79 -8.00 11.53
CA LEU A 414 -47.82 -8.33 12.56
C LEU A 414 -46.71 -7.29 12.46
N LEU A 415 -46.60 -6.51 13.53
CA LEU A 415 -45.74 -5.34 13.68
C LEU A 415 -44.26 -5.76 13.70
N CYS A 416 -43.46 -5.08 12.87
CA CYS A 416 -42.00 -5.05 12.99
C CYS A 416 -41.61 -4.15 14.20
N PRO A 417 -40.79 -4.60 15.17
CA PRO A 417 -40.53 -3.84 16.41
C PRO A 417 -39.61 -2.61 16.28
N SER A 418 -39.11 -2.27 15.09
CA SER A 418 -38.03 -1.29 14.92
C SER A 418 -38.48 0.15 14.63
N CYS A 419 -39.79 0.44 14.55
CA CYS A 419 -40.29 1.80 14.25
C CYS A 419 -40.76 2.62 15.48
N TRP A 420 -40.46 2.18 16.71
CA TRP A 420 -40.83 2.91 17.93
C TRP A 420 -39.62 3.64 18.55
N ARG A 421 -39.05 4.60 17.82
CA ARG A 421 -38.13 5.62 18.37
C ARG A 421 -37.86 6.76 17.37
N ALA A 422 -38.86 7.58 17.07
CA ALA A 422 -38.66 8.93 16.53
C ALA A 422 -40.00 9.67 16.42
N ALA A 423 -40.54 10.16 17.54
CA ALA A 423 -41.47 11.29 17.56
C ALA A 423 -41.77 11.69 19.01
N SER A 424 -41.11 12.73 19.50
CA SER A 424 -41.58 13.49 20.66
C SER A 424 -42.68 14.46 20.19
N PRO A 425 -43.82 14.58 20.90
CA PRO A 425 -44.65 15.77 20.82
C PRO A 425 -44.83 16.46 22.19
N PRO A 426 -45.34 17.71 22.21
CA PRO A 426 -44.86 18.77 23.07
C PRO A 426 -45.67 18.99 24.36
N THR A 427 -45.09 19.82 25.24
CA THR A 427 -45.57 20.28 26.55
C THR A 427 -46.78 21.24 26.55
N ARG A 428 -47.50 21.23 27.70
CA ARG A 428 -48.48 22.18 28.30
C ARG A 428 -49.97 21.86 28.01
N LEU A 429 -50.95 21.93 28.93
CA LEU A 429 -51.07 22.47 30.31
C LEU A 429 -52.43 22.02 30.92
N ARG A 430 -52.53 21.99 32.27
CA ARG A 430 -53.75 21.98 33.15
C ARG A 430 -54.54 20.65 33.23
N SER A 431 -55.16 20.23 34.33
CA SER A 431 -55.22 20.56 35.77
C SER A 431 -56.26 19.60 36.36
N ALA A 432 -56.02 18.99 37.53
CA ALA A 432 -57.01 18.62 38.57
C ALA A 432 -56.53 17.44 39.45
N SER A 433 -56.06 17.81 40.65
CA SER A 433 -56.30 17.21 41.97
C SER A 433 -57.09 15.89 42.10
N VAL A 434 -56.60 14.95 42.93
CA VAL A 434 -57.00 14.73 44.36
C VAL A 434 -56.47 13.38 44.88
N SER A 435 -55.84 13.43 46.07
CA SER A 435 -55.62 12.39 47.12
C SER A 435 -54.77 11.14 46.84
N CYS A 436 -54.07 10.54 47.81
CA CYS A 436 -53.52 10.90 49.13
C CYS A 436 -52.74 9.64 49.64
N SER A 437 -51.87 9.80 50.64
CA SER A 437 -51.19 8.77 51.49
C SER A 437 -49.94 8.10 50.87
N LEU A 438 -48.77 7.94 51.51
CA LEU A 438 -48.20 8.14 52.88
C LEU A 438 -46.71 8.55 52.70
N CYS A 439 -46.18 9.61 53.33
CA CYS A 439 -45.58 9.76 54.68
C CYS A 439 -44.16 9.17 54.91
N TRP A 440 -43.26 10.06 55.39
CA TRP A 440 -41.94 9.92 56.06
C TRP A 440 -40.68 9.68 55.20
N ARG A 441 -39.54 10.35 55.39
CA ARG A 441 -39.10 11.46 56.26
C ARG A 441 -37.69 11.94 55.79
N SER A 442 -37.43 13.25 55.94
CA SER A 442 -36.13 13.96 56.19
C SER A 442 -34.90 13.65 55.31
N GLY A 443 -34.14 14.59 54.75
CA GLY A 443 -34.14 16.06 54.85
C GLY A 443 -32.74 16.63 54.50
N VAL A 444 -32.75 17.71 53.70
CA VAL A 444 -31.85 18.89 53.77
C VAL A 444 -30.46 18.83 53.10
N CYS A 445 -30.35 19.48 51.93
CA CYS A 445 -29.18 20.25 51.46
C CYS A 445 -29.07 21.58 52.22
N PRO A 446 -27.89 22.23 52.26
CA PRO A 446 -27.73 23.48 51.49
C PRO A 446 -26.28 23.67 50.93
N SER A 447 -26.11 24.01 49.64
CA SER A 447 -26.00 25.36 49.04
C SER A 447 -24.60 26.01 49.01
N ARG A 448 -24.12 26.27 47.78
CA ARG A 448 -23.41 27.46 47.25
C ARG A 448 -22.30 28.12 48.09
N HIS A 449 -21.10 28.26 47.51
CA HIS A 449 -20.59 29.54 47.00
C HIS A 449 -19.29 29.36 46.18
N ALA A 450 -19.20 30.12 45.09
CA ALA A 450 -18.01 30.29 44.26
C ALA A 450 -17.15 31.44 44.79
N THR A 451 -15.81 31.36 44.63
CA THR A 451 -14.97 32.39 44.00
C THR A 451 -13.48 31.98 43.93
N ALA A 452 -12.93 32.15 42.71
CA ALA A 452 -11.59 32.61 42.30
C ALA A 452 -10.35 32.47 43.22
N GLY A 453 -9.25 31.98 42.64
CA GLY A 453 -7.89 32.29 43.09
C GLY A 453 -6.81 31.34 42.55
N SER A 454 -6.07 31.76 41.53
CA SER A 454 -4.67 31.34 41.26
C SER A 454 -3.79 32.61 41.36
N PRO A 455 -2.44 32.58 41.33
CA PRO A 455 -1.49 31.45 41.16
C PRO A 455 -0.19 31.57 42.03
N ARG A 456 0.82 30.73 41.69
CA ARG A 456 2.26 30.73 42.09
C ARG A 456 2.56 29.92 43.39
N ARG A 457 3.68 29.20 43.56
CA ARG A 457 5.02 29.25 42.96
C ARG A 457 5.85 27.98 43.32
N THR A 458 6.76 27.55 42.43
CA THR A 458 8.14 27.00 42.68
C THR A 458 8.38 25.85 43.68
N THR A 459 9.06 24.79 43.24
CA THR A 459 10.53 24.68 43.33
C THR A 459 11.05 23.46 42.57
N ALA A 460 12.24 23.64 41.99
CA ALA A 460 13.06 22.65 41.32
C ALA A 460 13.85 21.80 42.32
N LYS A 461 14.29 20.61 41.90
CA LYS A 461 15.67 20.15 42.15
C LYS A 461 16.07 19.04 41.18
N ALA A 462 17.23 19.27 40.59
CA ALA A 462 18.01 18.34 39.80
C ALA A 462 18.82 17.40 40.69
N SER A 463 19.20 16.27 40.11
CA SER A 463 20.45 15.53 40.34
C SER A 463 20.80 14.82 39.05
#